data_AF-A0A3Q9G676-F1
#
_entry.id   AF-A0A3Q9G676-F1
#
_cell.length_a   1.000
_cell.length_b   1.000
_cell.length_c   1.000
_cell.angle_alpha   90.00
_cell.angle_beta   90.00
_cell.angle_gamma   90.00
#
_symmetry.space_group_name_H-M   'P 1'
#
loop_
_entity.id
_entity.type
_entity.pdbx_description
1 polymer ?
#
loop_
_entity_poly.entity_id
_entity_poly.type
_entity_poly.pdbx_seq_one_letter_code
_entity_poly.pdbx_strand_id
1 'polypeptide(L)'
;MLTLTLYYATNRNHIGHRWSPEYYGQDFSTDRSNNLRFGRVTVEVSAHKVKYFQSRKVDNRIGDGEALACYIEEKLRKKHTIKAFQEPDSKVNPLNDQLASTTAFQELKKQMESKRDLVVFIHGFNVDWFQAAASAMALELMLNRHSQDNDDLKDTSVFLFSWPSNGDMMRNKAYLSDRSDAEESSLAVARGFLKLRDFLMTLRPEHGDLALKECGQQLHLLCHSMGNYVLQHALTALIELNNQKHLPQLFQHIFMCAPDVDDNIFELEQPMVNLHRLAKRVTVYYNNGDLAMYISDYTKGNVDRLGHNGAARPLQLHNKVHQVNCSNIVRGVTEHNYYLWATVNEDIRHSIDDLPYSDILRNRSHQAAQVWRLT
;
A
#
# COMPACT_ATOMS: atom_id res chain seq x y z
N MET A 1 10.08 -21.46 -14.37
CA MET A 1 8.96 -20.49 -14.26
C MET A 1 8.68 -20.29 -12.78
N LEU A 2 8.16 -19.13 -12.41
CA LEU A 2 7.79 -18.78 -11.04
C LEU A 2 6.30 -18.36 -11.05
N THR A 3 5.50 -18.98 -10.19
CA THR A 3 4.11 -18.60 -9.98
C THR A 3 4.06 -17.50 -8.91
N LEU A 4 3.66 -16.29 -9.28
CA LEU A 4 3.38 -15.23 -8.33
C LEU A 4 1.91 -15.32 -7.90
N THR A 5 1.62 -15.15 -6.61
CA THR A 5 0.28 -15.08 -6.05
C THR A 5 0.16 -13.80 -5.24
N LEU A 6 -0.76 -12.90 -5.64
CA LEU A 6 -1.04 -11.67 -4.92
C LEU A 6 -2.45 -11.74 -4.33
N TYR A 7 -2.54 -11.55 -3.03
CA TYR A 7 -3.83 -11.35 -2.35
C TYR A 7 -4.28 -9.90 -2.47
N TYR A 8 -5.58 -9.70 -2.61
CA TYR A 8 -6.13 -8.36 -2.76
C TYR A 8 -7.48 -8.16 -2.08
N ALA A 9 -7.82 -6.90 -1.87
CA ALA A 9 -9.16 -6.40 -1.74
C ALA A 9 -9.44 -5.35 -2.82
N THR A 10 -10.66 -5.32 -3.34
CA THR A 10 -11.06 -4.29 -4.31
C THR A 10 -12.54 -3.97 -4.25
N ASN A 11 -12.86 -2.71 -4.52
CA ASN A 11 -14.23 -2.23 -4.72
C ASN A 11 -14.56 -2.01 -6.22
N ARG A 12 -13.62 -2.25 -7.13
CA ARG A 12 -13.84 -2.22 -8.58
C ARG A 12 -14.93 -3.21 -9.02
N ASN A 13 -15.61 -2.89 -10.12
CA ASN A 13 -16.52 -3.81 -10.79
C ASN A 13 -15.76 -5.01 -11.36
N HIS A 14 -16.38 -6.19 -11.33
CA HIS A 14 -15.81 -7.36 -11.98
C HIS A 14 -16.26 -7.45 -13.43
N ILE A 15 -15.38 -7.91 -14.31
CA ILE A 15 -15.71 -8.28 -15.69
C ILE A 15 -15.69 -9.81 -15.79
N GLY A 16 -16.71 -10.39 -16.41
CA GLY A 16 -16.93 -11.83 -16.41
C GLY A 16 -17.56 -12.34 -15.10
N HIS A 17 -17.28 -13.60 -14.74
CA HIS A 17 -17.92 -14.27 -13.61
C HIS A 17 -17.51 -13.68 -12.25
N ARG A 18 -18.49 -13.40 -11.37
CA ARG A 18 -18.28 -12.67 -10.09
C ARG A 18 -17.19 -13.25 -9.19
N TRP A 19 -17.09 -14.58 -9.10
CA TRP A 19 -16.15 -15.28 -8.20
C TRP A 19 -14.86 -15.76 -8.91
N SER A 20 -14.83 -15.65 -10.23
CA SER A 20 -13.68 -15.99 -11.06
C SER A 20 -13.60 -15.00 -12.23
N PRO A 21 -13.39 -13.71 -11.95
CA PRO A 21 -13.50 -12.67 -12.96
C PRO A 21 -12.34 -12.75 -13.94
N GLU A 22 -12.59 -12.26 -15.14
CA GLU A 22 -11.53 -12.08 -16.14
C GLU A 22 -10.58 -10.96 -15.69
N TYR A 23 -11.12 -9.85 -15.20
CA TYR A 23 -10.37 -8.75 -14.59
C TYR A 23 -11.34 -7.83 -13.82
N TYR A 24 -10.79 -6.79 -13.18
CA TYR A 24 -11.59 -5.73 -12.56
C TYR A 24 -11.54 -4.46 -13.41
N GLY A 25 -12.70 -3.86 -13.66
CA GLY A 25 -12.86 -2.71 -14.54
C GLY A 25 -12.50 -1.38 -13.89
N GLN A 26 -12.91 -0.31 -14.58
CA GLN A 26 -12.57 1.07 -14.23
C GLN A 26 -13.61 1.70 -13.29
N ASP A 27 -14.78 1.09 -13.15
CA ASP A 27 -15.89 1.62 -12.36
C ASP A 27 -15.97 0.94 -10.99
N PHE A 28 -16.74 1.54 -10.09
CA PHE A 28 -17.23 0.83 -8.92
C PHE A 28 -18.12 -0.34 -9.31
N SER A 29 -18.08 -1.40 -8.51
CA SER A 29 -19.09 -2.45 -8.60
C SER A 29 -20.50 -1.88 -8.45
N THR A 30 -21.50 -2.55 -9.02
CA THR A 30 -22.91 -2.16 -8.87
C THR A 30 -23.37 -2.07 -7.42
N ASP A 31 -22.69 -2.83 -6.54
CA ASP A 31 -22.88 -2.81 -5.09
C ASP A 31 -22.20 -1.58 -4.40
N ARG A 32 -21.61 -0.67 -5.19
CA ARG A 32 -20.93 0.59 -4.83
C ARG A 32 -20.04 0.47 -3.59
N SER A 33 -20.20 1.39 -2.64
CA SER A 33 -19.46 1.50 -1.38
C SER A 33 -19.62 0.28 -0.45
N ASN A 34 -20.61 -0.57 -0.69
CA ASN A 34 -20.75 -1.84 0.03
C ASN A 34 -19.84 -2.95 -0.52
N ASN A 35 -19.33 -2.81 -1.75
CA ASN A 35 -18.43 -3.79 -2.35
C ASN A 35 -17.01 -3.69 -1.77
N LEU A 36 -16.63 -4.69 -0.99
CA LEU A 36 -15.23 -4.93 -0.61
C LEU A 36 -14.95 -6.41 -0.86
N ARG A 37 -14.44 -6.71 -2.06
CA ARG A 37 -14.22 -8.08 -2.51
C ARG A 37 -12.79 -8.49 -2.24
N PHE A 38 -12.61 -9.61 -1.54
CA PHE A 38 -11.31 -10.22 -1.30
C PHE A 38 -11.03 -11.34 -2.30
N GLY A 39 -9.76 -11.56 -2.63
CA GLY A 39 -9.38 -12.64 -3.52
C GLY A 39 -7.87 -12.76 -3.68
N ARG A 40 -7.49 -13.56 -4.68
CA ARG A 40 -6.11 -13.68 -5.13
C ARG A 40 -6.01 -13.73 -6.65
N VAL A 41 -4.93 -13.16 -7.17
CA VAL A 41 -4.57 -13.24 -8.59
C VAL A 41 -3.22 -13.96 -8.72
N THR A 42 -3.13 -14.86 -9.69
CA THR A 42 -1.90 -15.62 -9.97
C THR A 42 -1.41 -15.39 -11.39
N VAL A 43 -0.09 -15.30 -11.55
CA VAL A 43 0.57 -15.12 -12.86
C VAL A 43 1.88 -15.89 -12.93
N GLU A 44 2.20 -16.41 -14.11
CA GLU A 44 3.44 -17.12 -14.38
C GLU A 44 4.49 -16.18 -14.98
N VAL A 45 5.65 -16.07 -14.31
CA VAL A 45 6.77 -15.23 -14.75
C VAL A 45 8.07 -16.02 -14.86
N SER A 46 9.07 -15.45 -15.53
CA SER A 46 10.41 -16.04 -15.60
C SER A 46 11.24 -15.59 -14.40
N ALA A 47 11.67 -16.55 -13.58
CA ALA A 47 12.60 -16.30 -12.46
C ALA A 47 13.88 -15.58 -12.92
N HIS A 48 14.39 -15.91 -14.12
CA HIS A 48 15.55 -15.22 -14.70
C HIS A 48 15.26 -13.74 -15.00
N LYS A 49 14.06 -13.42 -15.52
CA LYS A 49 13.68 -12.02 -15.77
C LYS A 49 13.48 -11.25 -14.47
N VAL A 50 12.88 -11.86 -13.46
CA VAL A 50 12.74 -11.26 -12.12
C VAL A 50 14.13 -10.92 -11.55
N LYS A 51 15.03 -11.91 -11.51
CA LYS A 51 16.41 -11.70 -11.02
C LYS A 51 17.17 -10.66 -11.85
N TYR A 52 16.95 -10.63 -13.17
CA TYR A 52 17.51 -9.61 -14.05
C TYR A 52 17.11 -8.20 -13.61
N PHE A 53 15.82 -7.93 -13.34
CA PHE A 53 15.38 -6.60 -12.92
C PHE A 53 15.80 -6.25 -11.48
N GLN A 54 15.79 -7.21 -10.56
CA GLN A 54 16.30 -7.02 -9.20
C GLN A 54 17.79 -6.66 -9.17
N SER A 55 18.58 -7.18 -10.11
CA SER A 55 20.03 -6.92 -10.22
C SER A 55 20.38 -5.84 -11.24
N ARG A 56 19.40 -5.29 -11.97
CA ARG A 56 19.63 -4.29 -13.01
C ARG A 56 20.14 -3.00 -12.37
N LYS A 57 21.26 -2.49 -12.87
CA LYS A 57 21.81 -1.22 -12.44
C LYS A 57 21.16 -0.08 -13.22
N VAL A 58 20.50 0.84 -12.52
CA VAL A 58 19.93 2.07 -13.09
C VAL A 58 20.31 3.24 -12.20
N ASP A 59 20.81 4.33 -12.78
CA ASP A 59 21.37 5.50 -12.07
C ASP A 59 22.32 5.12 -10.92
N ASN A 60 23.23 4.19 -11.22
CA ASN A 60 24.22 3.62 -10.32
C ASN A 60 23.69 2.79 -9.14
N ARG A 61 22.39 2.47 -9.08
CA ARG A 61 21.77 1.69 -8.01
C ARG A 61 21.23 0.38 -8.55
N ILE A 62 21.18 -0.65 -7.70
CA ILE A 62 20.80 -2.02 -8.10
C ILE A 62 19.33 -2.25 -7.76
N GLY A 63 18.52 -2.49 -8.79
CA GLY A 63 17.11 -2.80 -8.67
C GLY A 63 16.23 -1.84 -9.47
N ASP A 64 15.55 -2.37 -10.48
CA ASP A 64 14.63 -1.64 -11.37
C ASP A 64 13.21 -2.18 -11.21
N GLY A 65 12.54 -1.74 -10.14
CA GLY A 65 11.19 -2.18 -9.81
C GLY A 65 10.12 -1.66 -10.78
N GLU A 66 10.35 -0.52 -11.45
CA GLU A 66 9.44 -0.01 -12.47
C GLU A 66 9.44 -0.90 -13.72
N ALA A 67 10.61 -1.24 -14.26
CA ALA A 67 10.67 -2.17 -15.39
C ALA A 67 10.19 -3.58 -15.01
N LEU A 68 10.40 -4.00 -13.76
CA LEU A 68 9.85 -5.24 -13.23
C LEU A 68 8.31 -5.21 -13.22
N ALA A 69 7.70 -4.10 -12.78
CA ALA A 69 6.25 -3.91 -12.81
C ALA A 69 5.72 -3.97 -14.25
N CYS A 70 6.33 -3.24 -15.20
CA CYS A 70 5.95 -3.31 -16.62
C CYS A 70 6.02 -4.74 -17.17
N TYR A 71 7.08 -5.48 -16.84
CA TYR A 71 7.21 -6.89 -17.25
C TYR A 71 6.10 -7.78 -16.67
N ILE A 72 5.76 -7.62 -15.40
CA ILE A 72 4.70 -8.40 -14.75
C ILE A 72 3.33 -8.03 -15.34
N GLU A 73 3.09 -6.75 -15.61
CA GLU A 73 1.88 -6.26 -16.26
C GLU A 73 1.67 -6.94 -17.63
N GLU A 74 2.71 -6.98 -18.47
CA GLU A 74 2.65 -7.70 -19.75
C GLU A 74 2.28 -9.18 -19.59
N LYS A 75 2.71 -9.82 -18.50
CA LYS A 75 2.38 -11.22 -18.21
C LYS A 75 0.96 -11.39 -17.73
N LEU A 76 0.52 -10.53 -16.83
CA LEU A 76 -0.85 -10.50 -16.33
C LEU A 76 -1.83 -10.31 -17.48
N ARG A 77 -1.60 -9.34 -18.38
CA ARG A 77 -2.47 -9.09 -19.53
C ARG A 77 -2.53 -10.26 -20.52
N LYS A 78 -1.50 -11.11 -20.57
CA LYS A 78 -1.44 -12.29 -21.46
C LYS A 78 -2.13 -13.51 -20.87
N LYS A 79 -1.84 -13.84 -19.60
CA LYS A 79 -2.40 -15.01 -18.93
C LYS A 79 -2.26 -14.89 -17.42
N HIS A 80 -3.41 -14.88 -16.74
CA HIS A 80 -3.53 -14.84 -15.29
C HIS A 80 -4.73 -15.68 -14.84
N THR A 81 -4.89 -15.82 -13.53
CA THR A 81 -6.08 -16.44 -12.94
C THR A 81 -6.49 -15.65 -11.71
N ILE A 82 -7.75 -15.22 -11.66
CA ILE A 82 -8.32 -14.51 -10.51
C ILE A 82 -9.33 -15.43 -9.83
N LYS A 83 -9.23 -15.53 -8.51
CA LYS A 83 -10.22 -16.20 -7.66
C LYS A 83 -10.64 -15.24 -6.56
N ALA A 84 -11.90 -14.84 -6.56
CA ALA A 84 -12.46 -14.05 -5.47
C ALA A 84 -13.06 -14.99 -4.42
N PHE A 85 -12.85 -14.67 -3.15
CA PHE A 85 -13.47 -15.38 -2.04
C PHE A 85 -14.96 -15.04 -2.01
N GLN A 86 -15.79 -16.09 -1.98
CA GLN A 86 -17.23 -15.94 -1.98
C GLN A 86 -17.70 -15.43 -0.61
N GLU A 87 -18.58 -14.44 -0.62
CA GLU A 87 -19.31 -14.05 0.60
C GLU A 87 -20.47 -15.02 0.81
N PRO A 88 -20.71 -15.50 2.04
CA PRO A 88 -21.85 -16.35 2.35
C PRO A 88 -23.17 -15.60 2.13
N ASP A 89 -24.22 -16.33 1.76
CA ASP A 89 -25.54 -15.74 1.53
C ASP A 89 -26.12 -15.11 2.81
N SER A 90 -26.97 -14.10 2.69
CA SER A 90 -27.56 -13.37 3.83
C SER A 90 -28.39 -14.23 4.81
N LYS A 91 -28.63 -15.50 4.48
CA LYS A 91 -29.44 -16.46 5.25
C LYS A 91 -28.62 -17.42 6.11
N VAL A 92 -27.32 -17.20 6.33
CA VAL A 92 -26.49 -18.24 6.95
C VAL A 92 -26.07 -17.97 8.40
N ASN A 93 -25.90 -19.10 9.10
CA ASN A 93 -25.57 -19.25 10.50
C ASN A 93 -24.19 -18.61 10.81
N PRO A 94 -24.11 -17.59 11.68
CA PRO A 94 -22.86 -16.90 12.04
C PRO A 94 -21.75 -17.82 12.59
N LEU A 95 -22.10 -19.04 12.99
CA LEU A 95 -21.18 -20.03 13.56
C LEU A 95 -20.47 -20.90 12.51
N ASN A 96 -21.03 -21.05 11.29
CA ASN A 96 -20.48 -21.96 10.27
C ASN A 96 -20.01 -21.25 9.00
N ASP A 97 -20.52 -20.05 8.73
CA ASP A 97 -20.24 -19.37 7.47
C ASP A 97 -19.16 -18.30 7.63
N GLN A 98 -18.04 -18.58 6.97
CA GLN A 98 -16.87 -17.73 7.04
C GLN A 98 -16.97 -16.59 6.03
N LEU A 99 -16.88 -15.36 6.52
CA LEU A 99 -16.81 -14.16 5.68
C LEU A 99 -15.60 -14.22 4.73
N ALA A 100 -15.75 -13.68 3.53
CA ALA A 100 -14.66 -13.63 2.54
C ALA A 100 -13.39 -12.95 3.09
N SER A 101 -13.56 -11.91 3.93
CA SER A 101 -12.45 -11.26 4.63
C SER A 101 -11.72 -12.19 5.59
N THR A 102 -12.46 -13.00 6.35
CA THR A 102 -11.88 -13.94 7.32
C THR A 102 -11.10 -15.04 6.60
N THR A 103 -11.60 -15.55 5.46
CA THR A 103 -10.86 -16.50 4.62
C THR A 103 -9.55 -15.88 4.11
N ALA A 104 -9.60 -14.65 3.58
CA ALA A 104 -8.41 -13.95 3.11
C ALA A 104 -7.38 -13.75 4.23
N PHE A 105 -7.81 -13.31 5.42
CA PHE A 105 -6.91 -13.07 6.54
C PHE A 105 -6.31 -14.35 7.10
N GLN A 106 -7.02 -15.47 7.11
CA GLN A 106 -6.46 -16.77 7.48
C GLN A 106 -5.42 -17.26 6.47
N GLU A 107 -5.68 -17.13 5.17
CA GLU A 107 -4.69 -17.49 4.14
C GLU A 107 -3.43 -16.61 4.25
N LEU A 108 -3.59 -15.30 4.48
CA LEU A 108 -2.47 -14.38 4.72
C LEU A 108 -1.71 -14.72 6.00
N LYS A 109 -2.40 -14.98 7.11
CA LYS A 109 -1.78 -15.40 8.37
C LYS A 109 -0.91 -16.65 8.17
N LYS A 110 -1.41 -17.64 7.44
CA LYS A 110 -0.65 -18.86 7.11
C LYS A 110 0.62 -18.57 6.30
N GLN A 111 0.59 -17.58 5.41
CA GLN A 111 1.81 -17.12 4.73
C GLN A 111 2.76 -16.42 5.71
N MET A 112 2.23 -15.56 6.58
CA MET A 112 3.03 -14.83 7.57
C MET A 112 3.75 -15.78 8.56
N GLU A 113 3.14 -16.91 8.92
CA GLU A 113 3.76 -17.95 9.76
C GLU A 113 5.08 -18.50 9.20
N SER A 114 5.37 -18.32 7.91
CA SER A 114 6.67 -18.62 7.30
C SER A 114 7.73 -17.52 7.49
N LYS A 115 7.69 -16.79 8.61
CA LYS A 115 8.54 -15.62 8.93
C LYS A 115 8.41 -14.50 7.88
N ARG A 116 7.17 -14.12 7.57
CA ARG A 116 6.88 -13.01 6.64
C ARG A 116 6.07 -11.92 7.30
N ASP A 117 6.55 -10.68 7.23
CA ASP A 117 5.71 -9.51 7.49
C ASP A 117 4.77 -9.26 6.32
N LEU A 118 3.74 -8.43 6.53
CA LEU A 118 2.77 -8.08 5.50
C LEU A 118 2.70 -6.57 5.29
N VAL A 119 2.83 -6.13 4.04
CA VAL A 119 2.57 -4.74 3.62
C VAL A 119 1.21 -4.70 2.91
N VAL A 120 0.26 -3.96 3.48
CA VAL A 120 -0.94 -3.53 2.75
C VAL A 120 -0.55 -2.39 1.83
N PHE A 121 -0.77 -2.54 0.52
CA PHE A 121 -0.40 -1.56 -0.49
C PHE A 121 -1.64 -0.90 -1.10
N ILE A 122 -1.68 0.43 -1.11
CA ILE A 122 -2.71 1.25 -1.77
C ILE A 122 -2.04 2.04 -2.90
N HIS A 123 -2.42 1.75 -4.15
CA HIS A 123 -1.86 2.39 -5.35
C HIS A 123 -2.39 3.83 -5.57
N GLY A 124 -1.72 4.56 -6.46
CA GLY A 124 -2.05 5.94 -6.86
C GLY A 124 -3.10 6.06 -7.98
N PHE A 125 -3.06 7.21 -8.67
CA PHE A 125 -3.97 7.63 -9.75
C PHE A 125 -3.51 7.20 -11.15
N ASN A 126 -4.45 7.10 -12.08
CA ASN A 126 -4.27 6.63 -13.46
C ASN A 126 -3.64 5.23 -13.55
N VAL A 127 -4.17 4.32 -12.74
CA VAL A 127 -3.71 2.93 -12.61
C VAL A 127 -4.89 2.00 -12.85
N ASP A 128 -4.81 1.14 -13.86
CA ASP A 128 -5.80 0.07 -14.05
C ASP A 128 -5.51 -1.15 -13.16
N TRP A 129 -6.41 -2.14 -13.18
CA TRP A 129 -6.28 -3.36 -12.38
C TRP A 129 -4.93 -4.08 -12.58
N PHE A 130 -4.47 -4.21 -13.82
CA PHE A 130 -3.26 -4.96 -14.13
C PHE A 130 -2.01 -4.21 -13.69
N GLN A 131 -2.00 -2.88 -13.87
CA GLN A 131 -0.93 -2.01 -13.38
C GLN A 131 -0.85 -2.03 -11.85
N ALA A 132 -1.99 -1.99 -11.15
CA ALA A 132 -2.06 -2.09 -9.69
C ALA A 132 -1.51 -3.42 -9.19
N ALA A 133 -1.97 -4.54 -9.77
CA ALA A 133 -1.49 -5.88 -9.43
C ALA A 133 -0.01 -6.07 -9.73
N ALA A 134 0.46 -5.59 -10.88
CA ALA A 134 1.87 -5.66 -11.27
C ALA A 134 2.77 -4.86 -10.32
N SER A 135 2.35 -3.64 -9.95
CA SER A 135 3.09 -2.78 -9.01
C SER A 135 3.19 -3.42 -7.63
N ALA A 136 2.11 -4.04 -7.14
CA ALA A 136 2.11 -4.76 -5.86
C ALA A 136 3.05 -5.98 -5.88
N MET A 137 3.02 -6.78 -6.95
CA MET A 137 3.92 -7.92 -7.11
C MET A 137 5.38 -7.48 -7.28
N ALA A 138 5.63 -6.41 -8.03
CA ALA A 138 6.97 -5.84 -8.15
C ALA A 138 7.48 -5.30 -6.81
N LEU A 139 6.62 -4.64 -6.04
CA LEU A 139 6.95 -4.18 -4.68
C LEU A 139 7.37 -5.35 -3.79
N GLU A 140 6.60 -6.44 -3.77
CA GLU A 140 6.94 -7.65 -3.00
C GLU A 140 8.32 -8.20 -3.40
N LEU A 141 8.55 -8.38 -4.70
CA LEU A 141 9.81 -8.90 -5.21
C LEU A 141 10.99 -7.95 -4.94
N MET A 142 10.78 -6.64 -5.00
CA MET A 142 11.82 -5.65 -4.74
C MET A 142 12.18 -5.56 -3.26
N LEU A 143 11.20 -5.64 -2.36
CA LEU A 143 11.43 -5.69 -0.90
C LEU A 143 12.19 -6.96 -0.51
N ASN A 144 11.99 -8.06 -1.22
CA ASN A 144 12.63 -9.35 -0.93
C ASN A 144 13.90 -9.62 -1.73
N ARG A 145 14.43 -8.64 -2.48
CA ARG A 145 15.58 -8.86 -3.38
C ARG A 145 16.86 -9.29 -2.64
N HIS A 146 16.95 -8.99 -1.35
CA HIS A 146 18.07 -9.33 -0.46
C HIS A 146 17.74 -10.44 0.55
N SER A 147 16.54 -11.03 0.49
CA SER A 147 16.11 -12.00 1.51
C SER A 147 16.94 -13.30 1.54
N GLN A 148 17.73 -13.57 0.50
CA GLN A 148 18.65 -14.72 0.46
C GLN A 148 20.08 -14.35 0.91
N ASP A 149 20.34 -13.07 1.19
CA ASP A 149 21.65 -12.59 1.58
C ASP A 149 21.92 -12.82 3.08
N ASN A 150 20.85 -13.00 3.89
CA ASN A 150 20.93 -13.24 5.33
C ASN A 150 19.69 -14.00 5.84
N ASP A 151 19.89 -15.17 6.46
CA ASP A 151 18.82 -16.03 7.00
C ASP A 151 18.06 -15.40 8.18
N ASP A 152 18.60 -14.35 8.81
CA ASP A 152 17.92 -13.59 9.88
C ASP A 152 16.90 -12.59 9.32
N LEU A 153 16.95 -12.27 8.02
CA LEU A 153 16.00 -11.38 7.38
C LEU A 153 14.66 -12.09 7.15
N LYS A 154 13.59 -11.53 7.72
CA LYS A 154 12.22 -11.94 7.42
C LYS A 154 11.84 -11.57 6.00
N ASP A 155 11.03 -12.39 5.34
CA ASP A 155 10.46 -12.01 4.06
C ASP A 155 9.31 -11.01 4.25
N THR A 156 8.88 -10.36 3.17
CA THR A 156 7.68 -9.51 3.17
C THR A 156 6.70 -10.00 2.12
N SER A 157 5.43 -10.14 2.48
CA SER A 157 4.33 -10.31 1.54
C SER A 157 3.64 -8.97 1.28
N VAL A 158 3.03 -8.81 0.11
CA VAL A 158 2.22 -7.63 -0.22
C VAL A 158 0.75 -8.03 -0.39
N PHE A 159 -0.14 -7.28 0.24
CA PHE A 159 -1.58 -7.34 0.03
C PHE A 159 -2.04 -6.08 -0.69
N LEU A 160 -2.68 -6.20 -1.85
CA LEU A 160 -3.13 -5.06 -2.63
C LEU A 160 -4.55 -4.62 -2.22
N PHE A 161 -4.74 -3.35 -1.88
CA PHE A 161 -6.04 -2.71 -2.03
C PHE A 161 -6.10 -1.96 -3.36
N SER A 162 -6.99 -2.38 -4.25
CA SER A 162 -7.20 -1.72 -5.55
C SER A 162 -8.53 -1.00 -5.62
N TRP A 163 -8.49 0.24 -6.08
CA TRP A 163 -9.64 1.14 -6.21
C TRP A 163 -9.76 1.67 -7.65
N PRO A 164 -10.97 1.99 -8.16
CA PRO A 164 -11.18 2.49 -9.53
C PRO A 164 -10.49 3.86 -9.72
N SER A 165 -9.27 3.83 -10.25
CA SER A 165 -8.37 4.99 -10.34
C SER A 165 -7.85 5.21 -11.76
N ASN A 166 -8.61 4.82 -12.77
CA ASN A 166 -8.19 4.91 -14.17
C ASN A 166 -9.20 5.73 -14.95
N GLY A 167 -9.37 6.98 -14.50
CA GLY A 167 -10.32 7.94 -15.04
C GLY A 167 -10.29 8.11 -16.55
N ASP A 168 -11.45 8.47 -17.09
CA ASP A 168 -11.71 8.67 -18.52
C ASP A 168 -10.85 9.83 -19.07
N MET A 169 -10.21 9.66 -20.24
CA MET A 169 -9.06 10.42 -20.79
C MET A 169 -9.21 11.96 -21.00
N MET A 170 -10.18 12.66 -20.40
CA MET A 170 -10.20 14.13 -20.37
C MET A 170 -9.48 14.66 -19.11
N ARG A 171 -8.17 14.92 -19.25
CA ARG A 171 -7.19 15.28 -18.19
C ARG A 171 -7.69 16.03 -16.94
N ASN A 172 -8.53 17.07 -17.06
CA ASN A 172 -8.99 17.84 -15.89
C ASN A 172 -10.27 17.26 -15.25
N LYS A 173 -11.16 16.63 -16.02
CA LYS A 173 -12.35 15.95 -15.48
C LYS A 173 -12.00 14.59 -14.90
N ALA A 174 -11.05 13.88 -15.51
CA ALA A 174 -10.53 12.60 -15.04
C ALA A 174 -10.03 12.70 -13.59
N TYR A 175 -9.21 13.73 -13.32
CA TYR A 175 -8.60 13.89 -12.01
C TYR A 175 -9.61 14.27 -10.90
N LEU A 176 -10.61 15.09 -11.21
CA LEU A 176 -11.70 15.40 -10.27
C LEU A 176 -12.60 14.18 -10.01
N SER A 177 -12.87 13.38 -11.05
CA SER A 177 -13.58 12.10 -10.93
C SER A 177 -12.83 11.17 -9.99
N ASP A 178 -11.53 10.96 -10.21
CA ASP A 178 -10.76 10.02 -9.40
C ASP A 178 -10.57 10.48 -7.94
N ARG A 179 -10.67 11.79 -7.62
CA ARG A 179 -10.75 12.22 -6.22
C ARG A 179 -12.07 11.81 -5.57
N SER A 180 -13.18 11.96 -6.29
CA SER A 180 -14.49 11.46 -5.84
C SER A 180 -14.43 9.94 -5.67
N ASP A 181 -13.78 9.23 -6.58
CA ASP A 181 -13.65 7.78 -6.53
C ASP A 181 -12.70 7.34 -5.40
N ALA A 182 -11.63 8.08 -5.16
CA ALA A 182 -10.75 7.87 -4.00
C ALA A 182 -11.49 8.07 -2.67
N GLU A 183 -12.34 9.09 -2.61
CA GLU A 183 -13.18 9.39 -1.46
C GLU A 183 -14.26 8.30 -1.25
N GLU A 184 -14.97 7.86 -2.29
CA GLU A 184 -15.93 6.76 -2.19
C GLU A 184 -15.26 5.42 -1.85
N SER A 185 -14.02 5.21 -2.33
CA SER A 185 -13.21 4.02 -2.00
C SER A 185 -12.70 4.01 -0.56
N SER A 186 -12.63 5.18 0.07
CA SER A 186 -12.14 5.32 1.43
C SER A 186 -12.99 4.57 2.46
N LEU A 187 -14.31 4.47 2.22
CA LEU A 187 -15.22 3.70 3.06
C LEU A 187 -14.89 2.20 3.01
N ALA A 188 -14.51 1.70 1.83
CA ALA A 188 -14.11 0.30 1.67
C ALA A 188 -12.80 0.01 2.42
N VAL A 189 -11.83 0.93 2.40
CA VAL A 189 -10.59 0.82 3.21
C VAL A 189 -10.90 0.85 4.70
N ALA A 190 -11.71 1.81 5.17
CA ALA A 190 -12.10 1.93 6.57
C ALA A 190 -12.78 0.63 7.08
N ARG A 191 -13.72 0.09 6.29
CA ARG A 191 -14.35 -1.22 6.58
C ARG A 191 -13.35 -2.37 6.57
N GLY A 192 -12.37 -2.35 5.67
CA GLY A 192 -11.26 -3.30 5.64
C GLY A 192 -10.43 -3.28 6.93
N PHE A 193 -10.09 -2.08 7.42
CA PHE A 193 -9.38 -1.90 8.70
C PHE A 193 -10.20 -2.37 9.91
N LEU A 194 -11.52 -2.13 9.92
CA LEU A 194 -12.40 -2.64 10.96
C LEU A 194 -12.49 -4.18 10.94
N LYS A 195 -12.64 -4.78 9.74
CA LYS A 195 -12.62 -6.24 9.57
C LYS A 195 -11.29 -6.84 10.03
N LEU A 196 -10.17 -6.20 9.72
CA LEU A 196 -8.84 -6.62 10.15
C LEU A 196 -8.69 -6.52 11.68
N ARG A 197 -9.12 -5.40 12.29
CA ARG A 197 -9.18 -5.24 13.75
C ARG A 197 -9.94 -6.39 14.39
N ASP A 198 -11.14 -6.68 13.88
CA ASP A 198 -12.03 -7.69 14.46
C ASP A 198 -11.40 -9.09 14.33
N PHE A 199 -10.77 -9.41 13.20
CA PHE A 199 -10.00 -10.63 13.02
C PHE A 199 -8.81 -10.74 13.99
N LEU A 200 -8.02 -9.67 14.15
CA LEU A 200 -6.90 -9.68 15.12
C LEU A 200 -7.40 -9.87 16.55
N MET A 201 -8.57 -9.32 16.91
CA MET A 201 -9.17 -9.53 18.22
C MET A 201 -9.55 -10.99 18.48
N THR A 202 -9.86 -11.77 17.43
CA THR A 202 -10.11 -13.21 17.58
C THR A 202 -8.83 -14.02 17.82
N LEU A 203 -7.65 -13.46 17.60
CA LEU A 203 -6.36 -14.15 17.78
C LEU A 203 -5.71 -13.91 19.15
N ARG A 204 -6.18 -12.89 19.88
CA ARG A 204 -5.59 -12.44 21.16
C ARG A 204 -5.83 -13.34 22.36
N PRO A 205 -7.01 -13.97 22.56
CA PRO A 205 -7.22 -14.85 23.70
C PRO A 205 -6.24 -16.03 23.68
N GLU A 206 -5.88 -16.56 24.86
CA GLU A 206 -5.12 -17.81 24.91
C GLU A 206 -6.01 -18.95 24.39
N HIS A 207 -5.68 -19.46 23.21
CA HIS A 207 -6.37 -20.57 22.56
C HIS A 207 -5.53 -21.85 22.64
N GLY A 208 -6.18 -22.99 22.86
CA GLY A 208 -5.57 -24.31 22.68
C GLY A 208 -5.40 -24.71 21.20
N ASP A 209 -6.05 -23.99 20.29
CA ASP A 209 -5.94 -24.18 18.84
C ASP A 209 -4.83 -23.28 18.27
N LEU A 210 -3.80 -23.90 17.68
CA LEU A 210 -2.68 -23.19 17.04
C LEU A 210 -3.14 -22.31 15.87
N ALA A 211 -4.24 -22.64 15.20
CA ALA A 211 -4.78 -21.84 14.10
C ALA A 211 -5.23 -20.44 14.58
N LEU A 212 -5.66 -20.33 15.85
CA LEU A 212 -6.15 -19.11 16.48
C LEU A 212 -5.07 -18.32 17.22
N LYS A 213 -3.81 -18.74 17.18
CA LYS A 213 -2.70 -18.01 17.82
C LYS A 213 -2.14 -16.92 16.91
N GLU A 214 -1.79 -15.76 17.45
CA GLU A 214 -1.02 -14.74 16.72
C GLU A 214 0.31 -15.31 16.17
N CYS A 215 0.66 -15.00 14.92
CA CYS A 215 1.88 -15.48 14.27
C CYS A 215 3.15 -14.67 14.63
N GLY A 216 3.00 -13.58 15.39
CA GLY A 216 4.10 -12.72 15.82
C GLY A 216 4.75 -11.86 14.73
N GLN A 217 4.23 -11.89 13.50
CA GLN A 217 4.71 -11.04 12.40
C GLN A 217 3.99 -9.69 12.37
N GLN A 218 4.61 -8.71 11.71
CA GLN A 218 4.15 -7.32 11.71
C GLN A 218 3.33 -6.97 10.47
N LEU A 219 2.42 -6.02 10.66
CA LEU A 219 1.60 -5.42 9.61
C LEU A 219 2.12 -4.02 9.28
N HIS A 220 2.24 -3.71 8.00
CA HIS A 220 2.63 -2.40 7.51
C HIS A 220 1.62 -1.90 6.49
N LEU A 221 1.59 -0.59 6.26
CA LEU A 221 0.77 0.05 5.23
C LEU A 221 1.68 0.90 4.35
N LEU A 222 1.56 0.77 3.04
CA LEU A 222 2.23 1.63 2.08
C LEU A 222 1.18 2.25 1.16
N CYS A 223 1.11 3.57 1.15
CA CYS A 223 0.22 4.34 0.29
C CYS A 223 1.07 5.16 -0.69
N HIS A 224 0.77 5.05 -1.98
CA HIS A 224 1.46 5.79 -3.04
C HIS A 224 0.57 6.88 -3.61
N SER A 225 1.09 8.10 -3.78
CA SER A 225 0.41 9.18 -4.50
C SER A 225 -1.01 9.44 -3.96
N MET A 226 -2.04 9.44 -4.82
CA MET A 226 -3.46 9.54 -4.44
C MET A 226 -3.97 8.40 -3.54
N GLY A 227 -3.25 7.30 -3.40
CA GLY A 227 -3.52 6.31 -2.35
C GLY A 227 -3.41 6.90 -0.93
N ASN A 228 -2.64 7.98 -0.74
CA ASN A 228 -2.60 8.73 0.51
C ASN A 228 -3.86 9.58 0.71
N TYR A 229 -4.48 10.05 -0.37
CA TYR A 229 -5.78 10.73 -0.31
C TYR A 229 -6.91 9.73 0.02
N VAL A 230 -6.84 8.50 -0.50
CA VAL A 230 -7.71 7.39 -0.04
C VAL A 230 -7.53 7.16 1.46
N LEU A 231 -6.28 7.10 1.96
CA LEU A 231 -6.00 6.93 3.39
C LEU A 231 -6.50 8.12 4.23
N GLN A 232 -6.41 9.35 3.72
CA GLN A 232 -6.90 10.56 4.39
C GLN A 232 -8.38 10.41 4.73
N HIS A 233 -9.19 10.12 3.72
CA HIS A 233 -10.63 9.94 3.88
C HIS A 233 -10.98 8.66 4.63
N ALA A 234 -10.16 7.60 4.48
CA ALA A 234 -10.40 6.34 5.18
C ALA A 234 -10.20 6.51 6.69
N LEU A 235 -9.27 7.38 7.11
CA LEU A 235 -9.10 7.72 8.52
C LEU A 235 -10.30 8.47 9.06
N THR A 236 -10.85 9.44 8.32
CA THR A 236 -12.09 10.15 8.69
C THR A 236 -13.26 9.17 8.81
N ALA A 237 -13.51 8.37 7.79
CA ALA A 237 -14.57 7.35 7.79
C ALA A 237 -14.36 6.31 8.90
N LEU A 238 -13.11 5.93 9.18
CA LEU A 238 -12.80 5.02 10.29
C LEU A 238 -13.15 5.64 11.64
N ILE A 239 -12.87 6.92 11.87
CA ILE A 239 -13.24 7.61 13.12
C ILE A 239 -14.76 7.62 13.29
N GLU A 240 -15.52 7.85 12.22
CA GLU A 240 -16.98 7.88 12.24
C GLU A 240 -17.61 6.49 12.46
N LEU A 241 -17.07 5.46 11.78
CA LEU A 241 -17.57 4.08 11.88
C LEU A 241 -17.10 3.36 13.15
N ASN A 242 -16.01 3.81 13.77
CA ASN A 242 -15.43 3.14 14.91
C ASN A 242 -16.22 3.47 16.19
N ASN A 243 -17.06 2.52 16.61
CA ASN A 243 -17.82 2.59 17.85
C ASN A 243 -16.97 2.53 19.14
N GLN A 244 -15.63 2.61 19.04
CA GLN A 244 -14.69 2.53 20.16
C GLN A 244 -14.03 3.90 20.41
N LYS A 245 -13.68 4.19 21.68
CA LYS A 245 -13.05 5.46 22.08
C LYS A 245 -11.68 5.71 21.44
N HIS A 246 -11.00 4.65 21.00
CA HIS A 246 -9.65 4.73 20.45
C HIS A 246 -9.57 4.05 19.08
N LEU A 247 -8.74 4.62 18.20
CA LEU A 247 -8.39 4.01 16.94
C LEU A 247 -7.55 2.74 17.18
N PRO A 248 -7.77 1.66 16.41
CA PRO A 248 -6.97 0.45 16.55
C PRO A 248 -5.56 0.72 16.01
N GLN A 249 -4.54 0.46 16.83
CA GLN A 249 -3.16 0.53 16.37
C GLN A 249 -2.83 -0.74 15.58
N LEU A 250 -3.17 -0.75 14.29
CA LEU A 250 -3.10 -1.91 13.40
C LEU A 250 -1.70 -2.15 12.83
N PHE A 251 -0.94 -1.08 12.58
CA PHE A 251 0.30 -1.15 11.81
C PHE A 251 1.54 -0.92 12.67
N GLN A 252 2.61 -1.64 12.38
CA GLN A 252 3.94 -1.32 12.87
C GLN A 252 4.44 -0.05 12.16
N HIS A 253 4.28 0.05 10.84
CA HIS A 253 4.74 1.21 10.06
C HIS A 253 3.73 1.61 8.98
N ILE A 254 3.47 2.92 8.83
CA ILE A 254 2.77 3.50 7.68
C ILE A 254 3.77 4.28 6.82
N PHE A 255 3.92 3.90 5.55
CA PHE A 255 4.76 4.54 4.56
C PHE A 255 3.89 5.37 3.62
N MET A 256 4.09 6.68 3.62
CA MET A 256 3.42 7.61 2.71
C MET A 256 4.42 8.00 1.62
N CYS A 257 4.30 7.40 0.44
CA CYS A 257 5.24 7.59 -0.67
C CYS A 257 4.66 8.57 -1.70
N ALA A 258 5.38 9.65 -2.00
CA ALA A 258 4.94 10.73 -2.88
C ALA A 258 3.50 11.20 -2.58
N PRO A 259 3.12 11.47 -1.31
CA PRO A 259 1.72 11.66 -0.96
C PRO A 259 1.07 12.88 -1.63
N ASP A 260 -0.03 12.64 -2.34
CA ASP A 260 -0.85 13.68 -2.98
C ASP A 260 -1.94 14.19 -2.03
N VAL A 261 -1.48 14.78 -0.93
CA VAL A 261 -2.30 15.48 0.08
C VAL A 261 -1.62 16.79 0.44
N ASP A 262 -2.35 17.68 1.10
CA ASP A 262 -1.85 19.00 1.48
C ASP A 262 -0.69 18.86 2.48
N ASP A 263 0.32 19.74 2.41
CA ASP A 263 1.52 19.67 3.25
C ASP A 263 1.27 19.94 4.74
N ASN A 264 0.13 20.53 5.07
CA ASN A 264 -0.33 20.77 6.43
C ASN A 264 -1.18 19.62 7.02
N ILE A 265 -1.37 18.50 6.32
CA ILE A 265 -2.37 17.45 6.66
C ILE A 265 -2.27 16.85 8.08
N PHE A 266 -1.12 17.01 8.76
CA PHE A 266 -0.90 16.54 10.13
C PHE A 266 -1.15 17.60 11.21
N GLU A 267 -1.41 18.85 10.82
CA GLU A 267 -1.67 19.95 11.75
C GLU A 267 -3.01 19.77 12.48
N LEU A 268 -3.23 20.55 13.53
CA LEU A 268 -4.51 20.56 14.24
C LEU A 268 -5.66 20.83 13.27
N GLU A 269 -6.81 20.19 13.53
CA GLU A 269 -8.02 20.27 12.69
C GLU A 269 -7.89 19.64 11.29
N GLN A 270 -6.71 19.16 10.91
CA GLN A 270 -6.53 18.47 9.63
C GLN A 270 -6.84 16.97 9.72
N PRO A 271 -7.33 16.35 8.63
CA PRO A 271 -7.83 14.96 8.67
C PRO A 271 -6.82 13.92 9.17
N MET A 272 -5.51 14.09 8.93
CA MET A 272 -4.50 13.12 9.33
C MET A 272 -3.81 13.42 10.67
N VAL A 273 -4.29 14.39 11.46
CA VAL A 273 -3.73 14.71 12.79
C VAL A 273 -3.60 13.46 13.67
N ASN A 274 -4.52 12.50 13.55
CA ASN A 274 -4.56 11.27 14.34
C ASN A 274 -3.98 10.03 13.63
N LEU A 275 -3.35 10.16 12.45
CA LEU A 275 -2.81 9.01 11.71
C LEU A 275 -1.80 8.20 12.54
N HIS A 276 -0.98 8.90 13.34
CA HIS A 276 0.00 8.31 14.25
C HIS A 276 -0.59 7.36 15.32
N ARG A 277 -1.93 7.32 15.48
CA ARG A 277 -2.61 6.38 16.38
C ARG A 277 -2.86 5.02 15.74
N LEU A 278 -2.92 4.94 14.41
CA LEU A 278 -3.03 3.67 13.68
C LEU A 278 -1.72 2.90 13.62
N ALA A 279 -0.58 3.54 13.94
CA ALA A 279 0.73 2.91 13.81
C ALA A 279 1.73 3.20 14.93
N LYS A 280 2.79 2.39 15.00
CA LYS A 280 3.97 2.70 15.83
C LYS A 280 4.86 3.76 15.19
N ARG A 281 4.98 3.77 13.87
CA ARG A 281 5.77 4.72 13.08
C ARG A 281 5.05 5.15 11.81
N VAL A 282 5.30 6.37 11.37
CA VAL A 282 4.86 6.91 10.07
C VAL A 282 6.10 7.52 9.39
N THR A 283 6.35 7.17 8.14
CA THR A 283 7.39 7.81 7.33
C THR A 283 6.79 8.40 6.07
N VAL A 284 7.03 9.68 5.84
CA VAL A 284 6.70 10.42 4.61
C VAL A 284 7.94 10.47 3.73
N TYR A 285 7.86 9.91 2.52
CA TYR A 285 8.87 10.10 1.48
C TYR A 285 8.38 11.17 0.51
N TYR A 286 9.24 12.17 0.27
CA TYR A 286 8.92 13.30 -0.60
C TYR A 286 10.07 13.65 -1.53
N ASN A 287 9.75 14.27 -2.67
CA ASN A 287 10.71 14.65 -3.70
C ASN A 287 10.34 16.03 -4.28
N ASN A 288 11.20 17.02 -4.05
CA ASN A 288 11.07 18.39 -4.56
C ASN A 288 11.19 18.47 -6.09
N GLY A 289 11.71 17.42 -6.75
CA GLY A 289 11.78 17.34 -8.20
C GLY A 289 10.59 16.62 -8.84
N ASP A 290 9.59 16.18 -8.08
CA ASP A 290 8.48 15.39 -8.61
C ASP A 290 7.52 16.27 -9.45
N LEU A 291 7.66 16.22 -10.78
CA LEU A 291 6.84 16.97 -11.74
C LEU A 291 5.36 16.56 -11.71
N ALA A 292 5.03 15.31 -11.33
CA ALA A 292 3.64 14.87 -11.26
C ALA A 292 2.88 15.64 -10.16
N MET A 293 3.57 16.01 -9.07
CA MET A 293 3.01 16.86 -8.02
C MET A 293 2.81 18.31 -8.48
N TYR A 294 3.71 18.83 -9.32
CA TYR A 294 3.57 20.18 -9.90
C TYR A 294 2.30 20.32 -10.75
N ILE A 295 1.90 19.27 -11.47
CA ILE A 295 0.65 19.25 -12.25
C ILE A 295 -0.57 19.23 -11.30
N SER A 296 -0.50 18.51 -10.18
CA SER A 296 -1.54 18.55 -9.14
C SER A 296 -1.70 19.95 -8.54
N ASP A 297 -0.60 20.64 -8.23
CA ASP A 297 -0.63 21.99 -7.63
C ASP A 297 -1.32 23.01 -8.53
N TYR A 298 -0.95 23.01 -9.81
CA TYR A 298 -1.50 23.94 -10.79
C TYR A 298 -3.02 23.78 -10.98
N THR A 299 -3.54 22.56 -10.84
CA THR A 299 -4.98 22.28 -11.00
C THR A 299 -5.80 22.56 -9.74
N LYS A 300 -5.15 22.79 -8.59
CA LYS A 300 -5.79 22.93 -7.26
C LYS A 300 -5.61 24.29 -6.60
N GLY A 301 -5.12 25.29 -7.35
CA GLY A 301 -4.93 26.64 -6.82
C GLY A 301 -3.63 26.82 -6.02
N ASN A 302 -2.58 26.06 -6.33
CA ASN A 302 -1.22 26.20 -5.80
C ASN A 302 -1.08 25.98 -4.28
N VAL A 303 -1.75 24.97 -3.71
CA VAL A 303 -1.46 24.50 -2.35
C VAL A 303 -0.32 23.51 -2.41
N ASP A 304 0.76 23.74 -1.65
CA ASP A 304 1.92 22.84 -1.58
C ASP A 304 1.53 21.40 -1.20
N ARG A 305 2.04 20.40 -1.94
CA ARG A 305 1.83 18.98 -1.58
C ARG A 305 2.87 18.46 -0.61
N LEU A 306 2.41 17.62 0.31
CA LEU A 306 3.25 16.85 1.22
C LEU A 306 4.32 16.03 0.47
N GLY A 307 3.95 15.44 -0.67
CA GLY A 307 4.85 14.63 -1.50
C GLY A 307 5.91 15.41 -2.27
N HIS A 308 5.72 16.73 -2.42
CA HIS A 308 6.67 17.62 -3.09
C HIS A 308 7.63 18.28 -2.09
N ASN A 309 7.10 18.89 -1.02
CA ASN A 309 7.88 19.75 -0.12
C ASN A 309 8.13 19.16 1.27
N GLY A 310 7.48 18.06 1.62
CA GLY A 310 7.39 17.62 3.01
C GLY A 310 6.33 18.43 3.76
N ALA A 311 6.26 18.27 5.09
CA ALA A 311 5.24 18.93 5.91
C ALA A 311 5.55 20.42 6.10
N ALA A 312 4.52 21.27 6.03
CA ALA A 312 4.64 22.73 6.20
C ALA A 312 5.32 23.12 7.54
N ARG A 313 5.03 22.35 8.60
CA ARG A 313 5.53 22.59 9.97
C ARG A 313 6.23 21.36 10.54
N PRO A 314 7.44 21.02 10.07
CA PRO A 314 8.12 19.78 10.45
C PRO A 314 8.38 19.67 11.96
N LEU A 315 8.60 20.79 12.66
CA LEU A 315 8.84 20.81 14.11
C LEU A 315 7.59 20.57 14.97
N GLN A 316 6.39 20.60 14.37
CA GLN A 316 5.12 20.36 15.05
C GLN A 316 4.60 18.93 14.86
N LEU A 317 5.33 18.10 14.11
CA LEU A 317 4.93 16.72 13.88
C LEU A 317 4.98 15.89 15.17
N HIS A 318 4.05 14.94 15.28
CA HIS A 318 4.09 13.95 16.35
C HIS A 318 5.40 13.16 16.27
N ASN A 319 5.99 12.77 17.41
CA ASN A 319 7.28 12.05 17.49
C ASN A 319 7.36 10.72 16.71
N LYS A 320 6.23 10.23 16.17
CA LYS A 320 6.14 9.01 15.37
C LYS A 320 6.20 9.28 13.86
N VAL A 321 6.05 10.54 13.45
CA VAL A 321 5.99 10.95 12.04
C VAL A 321 7.35 11.48 11.63
N HIS A 322 8.01 10.78 10.72
CA HIS A 322 9.30 11.15 10.17
C HIS A 322 9.19 11.46 8.69
N GLN A 323 10.09 12.28 8.18
CA GLN A 323 10.15 12.68 6.79
C GLN A 323 11.49 12.28 6.19
N VAL A 324 11.48 11.84 4.94
CA VAL A 324 12.65 11.44 4.17
C VAL A 324 12.61 12.14 2.83
N ASN A 325 13.52 13.09 2.67
CA ASN A 325 13.73 13.79 1.41
C ASN A 325 14.51 12.89 0.44
N CYS A 326 13.90 12.57 -0.69
CA CYS A 326 14.45 11.73 -1.74
C CYS A 326 15.02 12.54 -2.93
N SER A 327 14.94 13.88 -2.91
CA SER A 327 15.25 14.75 -4.06
C SER A 327 16.67 14.63 -4.59
N ASN A 328 17.62 14.23 -3.74
CA ASN A 328 19.01 14.04 -4.17
C ASN A 328 19.18 12.79 -5.05
N ILE A 329 18.36 11.77 -4.82
CA ILE A 329 18.52 10.46 -5.41
C ILE A 329 17.48 10.17 -6.49
N VAL A 330 16.31 10.80 -6.43
CA VAL A 330 15.25 10.67 -7.42
C VAL A 330 15.34 11.83 -8.41
N ARG A 331 15.66 11.52 -9.67
CA ARG A 331 15.74 12.49 -10.79
C ARG A 331 15.25 11.81 -12.07
N GLY A 332 14.63 12.56 -13.00
CA GLY A 332 14.32 12.07 -14.34
C GLY A 332 13.12 11.11 -14.38
N VAL A 333 13.27 9.95 -15.04
CA VAL A 333 12.15 9.03 -15.37
C VAL A 333 11.47 8.39 -14.15
N THR A 334 12.06 8.52 -12.96
CA THR A 334 11.69 7.81 -11.72
C THR A 334 10.91 8.66 -10.72
N GLU A 335 10.56 9.88 -11.12
CA GLU A 335 10.21 10.99 -10.24
C GLU A 335 9.04 10.72 -9.29
N HIS A 336 8.12 9.82 -9.67
CA HIS A 336 6.89 9.57 -8.93
C HIS A 336 6.76 8.14 -8.37
N ASN A 337 7.38 7.13 -8.99
CA ASN A 337 7.26 5.70 -8.61
C ASN A 337 8.49 5.17 -7.86
N TYR A 338 9.29 6.08 -7.30
CA TYR A 338 10.56 5.74 -6.64
C TYR A 338 10.43 4.77 -5.46
N TYR A 339 9.24 4.51 -4.91
CA TYR A 339 9.04 3.47 -3.88
C TYR A 339 9.34 2.04 -4.37
N LEU A 340 9.34 1.82 -5.70
CA LEU A 340 9.79 0.58 -6.34
C LEU A 340 11.30 0.57 -6.64
N TRP A 341 11.98 1.70 -6.47
CA TRP A 341 13.39 1.85 -6.84
C TRP A 341 14.32 1.45 -5.73
N ALA A 342 15.43 0.83 -6.15
CA ALA A 342 16.55 0.37 -5.32
C ALA A 342 16.64 1.08 -3.96
N THR A 343 17.06 2.34 -3.91
CA THR A 343 17.41 3.02 -2.64
C THR A 343 16.21 3.32 -1.75
N VAL A 344 15.10 3.86 -2.28
CA VAL A 344 13.94 4.17 -1.44
C VAL A 344 13.25 2.87 -1.00
N ASN A 345 13.16 1.88 -1.89
CA ASN A 345 12.65 0.56 -1.56
C ASN A 345 13.52 -0.14 -0.51
N GLU A 346 14.85 0.01 -0.55
CA GLU A 346 15.78 -0.48 0.47
C GLU A 346 15.53 0.18 1.82
N ASP A 347 15.33 1.49 1.84
CA ASP A 347 15.07 2.22 3.08
C ASP A 347 13.68 1.90 3.68
N ILE A 348 12.69 1.60 2.84
CA ILE A 348 11.42 1.00 3.25
C ILE A 348 11.68 -0.39 3.85
N ARG A 349 12.47 -1.23 3.17
CA ARG A 349 12.80 -2.57 3.63
C ARG A 349 13.53 -2.56 4.99
N HIS A 350 14.53 -1.69 5.16
CA HIS A 350 15.20 -1.47 6.43
C HIS A 350 14.24 -1.00 7.54
N SER A 351 13.20 -0.24 7.21
CA SER A 351 12.16 0.12 8.19
C SER A 351 11.32 -1.07 8.63
N ILE A 352 11.01 -1.99 7.71
CA ILE A 352 10.27 -3.23 7.98
C ILE A 352 11.12 -4.14 8.87
N ASP A 353 12.42 -4.21 8.63
CA ASP A 353 13.40 -4.92 9.47
C ASP A 353 13.69 -4.20 10.81
N ASP A 354 12.94 -3.13 11.14
CA ASP A 354 13.04 -2.35 12.36
C ASP A 354 14.41 -1.67 12.61
N LEU A 355 15.21 -1.45 11.55
CA LEU A 355 16.47 -0.71 11.66
C LEU A 355 16.20 0.73 12.16
N PRO A 356 16.98 1.23 13.15
CA PRO A 356 16.86 2.59 13.65
C PRO A 356 16.95 3.65 12.54
N TYR A 357 16.28 4.79 12.72
CA TYR A 357 16.29 5.89 11.73
C TYR A 357 17.70 6.41 11.42
N SER A 358 18.61 6.38 12.41
CA SER A 358 20.00 6.83 12.33
C SER A 358 20.98 5.73 11.95
N ASP A 359 20.51 4.52 11.62
CA ASP A 359 21.38 3.41 11.25
C ASP A 359 22.16 3.73 9.97
N ILE A 360 23.46 3.44 9.98
CA ILE A 360 24.38 3.75 8.88
C ILE A 360 23.98 3.02 7.58
N LEU A 361 23.39 1.83 7.68
CA LEU A 361 22.94 1.04 6.52
C LEU A 361 21.82 1.73 5.73
N ARG A 362 21.11 2.68 6.34
CA ARG A 362 20.00 3.38 5.68
C ARG A 362 20.44 4.48 4.73
N ASN A 363 21.74 4.82 4.69
CA ASN A 363 22.28 5.88 3.82
C ASN A 363 21.48 7.19 3.92
N ARG A 364 21.22 7.63 5.17
CA ARG A 364 20.49 8.86 5.47
C ARG A 364 21.42 9.88 6.12
N SER A 365 21.22 11.15 5.75
CA SER A 365 21.77 12.30 6.47
C SER A 365 20.67 12.99 7.26
N HIS A 366 20.93 13.29 8.53
CA HIS A 366 20.01 14.06 9.37
C HIS A 366 19.98 15.52 8.90
N GLN A 367 18.79 16.09 8.71
CA GLN A 367 18.62 17.49 8.29
C GLN A 367 18.11 18.34 9.45
N ALA A 368 17.06 17.87 10.13
CA ALA A 368 16.42 18.54 11.27
C ALA A 368 15.65 17.48 12.09
N ALA A 369 15.02 17.91 13.19
CA ALA A 369 14.18 17.02 14.00
C ALA A 369 13.18 16.26 13.12
N GLN A 370 13.27 14.93 13.13
CA GLN A 370 12.44 14.00 12.35
C GLN A 370 12.53 14.13 10.82
N VAL A 371 13.47 14.92 10.29
CA VAL A 371 13.69 15.10 8.85
C VAL A 371 15.05 14.52 8.46
N TRP A 372 15.01 13.57 7.54
CA TRP A 372 16.17 12.90 6.98
C TRP A 372 16.25 13.18 5.48
N ARG A 373 17.44 13.06 4.91
CA ARG A 373 17.66 13.07 3.46
C ARG A 373 18.37 11.80 3.07
N LEU A 374 17.82 11.08 2.09
CA LEU A 374 18.41 9.89 1.53
C LEU A 374 19.58 10.29 0.61
N THR A 375 20.72 9.62 0.73
CA THR A 375 21.98 9.98 0.06
C THR A 375 22.42 8.96 -0.97
#